data_AF-A0A935A9S8-F1
#
_entry.id   AF-A0A935A9S8-F1
#
_cell.length_a   1.000
_cell.length_b   1.000
_cell.length_c   1.000
_cell.angle_alpha   90.00
_cell.angle_beta   90.00
_cell.angle_gamma   90.00
#
_symmetry.space_group_name_H-M   'P 1'
#
loop_
_entity.id
_entity.type
_entity.pdbx_description
1 polymer ?
#
loop_
_entity_poly.entity_id
_entity_poly.type
_entity_poly.pdbx_seq_one_letter_code
_entity_poly.pdbx_strand_id
1 'polypeptide(L)'
;MNLENMHVATRIRLLVALALVGLVVLCTASLFNVRSSMIEDRKLQTKHLVETGSGVIDHFHKLAQAGTLSEADARKAAVETLRNMRYDKTNYLFVVDQRSHYVLMPPKPDREGTDASGLKDAKGKSIFAELIGTANAGGGFVDYWFPKPGETEPQPKLSYATGFAPWGWVVGTGIYVDDVDREFRSTAMLLGGISAVMLIILGLLGWRISVSVTTQLGGEPGQATSVMQQSGRRRPHGGRG
;
A
#
# COMPACT_ATOMS: atom_id res chain seq x y z
N MET A 1 -9.30 26.10 29.71
CA MET A 1 -8.00 26.21 30.42
C MET A 1 -7.36 27.52 29.96
N ASN A 2 -7.16 28.50 30.85
CA ASN A 2 -6.72 29.84 30.44
C ASN A 2 -5.19 29.87 30.28
N LEU A 3 -4.68 30.03 29.06
CA LEU A 3 -3.25 29.94 28.73
C LEU A 3 -2.39 30.97 29.48
N GLU A 4 -2.99 32.11 29.83
CA GLU A 4 -2.34 33.24 30.49
C GLU A 4 -1.86 32.91 31.91
N ASN A 5 -2.51 31.98 32.61
CA ASN A 5 -2.19 31.62 34.00
C ASN A 5 -1.22 30.43 34.12
N MET A 6 -0.74 29.87 33.01
CA MET A 6 0.13 28.69 33.02
C MET A 6 1.62 29.07 33.09
N HIS A 7 2.44 28.33 33.84
CA HIS A 7 3.90 28.50 33.80
C HIS A 7 4.45 28.32 32.39
N VAL A 8 5.45 29.13 32.02
CA VAL A 8 6.11 29.11 30.70
C VAL A 8 6.59 27.71 30.32
N ALA A 9 7.19 26.98 31.27
CA ALA A 9 7.66 25.60 31.07
C ALA A 9 6.53 24.61 30.71
N THR A 10 5.31 24.84 31.20
CA THR A 10 4.13 24.01 30.86
C THR A 10 3.63 24.33 29.46
N ARG A 11 3.63 25.61 29.06
CA ARG A 11 3.28 26.01 27.69
C ARG A 11 4.25 25.38 26.67
N ILE A 12 5.55 25.40 26.96
CA ILE A 12 6.58 24.76 26.11
C ILE A 12 6.36 23.25 26.01
N ARG A 13 6.10 22.56 27.13
CA ARG A 13 5.80 21.12 27.13
C ARG A 13 4.56 20.79 26.30
N LEU A 14 3.51 21.60 26.38
CA LEU A 14 2.30 21.42 25.56
C LEU A 14 2.59 21.61 24.07
N LEU A 15 3.40 22.59 23.67
CA LEU A 15 3.78 22.79 22.27
C LEU A 15 4.62 21.63 21.75
N VAL A 16 5.59 21.15 22.53
CA VAL A 16 6.40 19.98 22.17
C VAL A 16 5.51 18.74 22.05
N ALA A 17 4.63 18.48 23.04
CA ALA A 17 3.70 17.36 22.99
C ALA A 17 2.81 17.42 21.74
N LEU A 18 2.27 18.60 21.41
CA LEU A 18 1.47 18.82 20.21
C LEU A 18 2.28 18.53 18.93
N ALA A 19 3.54 18.98 18.85
CA ALA A 19 4.40 18.71 17.72
C ALA A 19 4.72 17.21 17.56
N LEU A 20 4.97 16.50 18.68
CA LEU A 20 5.20 15.05 18.67
C LEU A 20 3.95 14.29 18.21
N VAL A 21 2.77 14.66 18.71
CA VAL A 21 1.49 14.08 18.26
C VAL A 21 1.26 14.35 16.77
N GLY A 22 1.50 15.59 16.31
CA GLY A 22 1.40 15.96 14.91
C GLY A 22 2.32 15.13 14.02
N LEU A 23 3.57 14.89 14.44
CA LEU A 23 4.51 14.05 13.71
C LEU A 23 4.04 12.59 13.60
N VAL A 24 3.51 12.01 14.68
CA VAL A 24 2.95 10.65 14.69
C VAL A 24 1.76 10.54 13.74
N VAL A 25 0.84 11.53 13.78
CA VAL A 25 -0.33 11.57 12.88
C VAL A 25 0.11 11.69 11.43
N LEU A 26 1.03 12.59 11.11
CA LEU A 26 1.56 12.79 9.76
C LEU A 26 2.28 11.54 9.23
N CYS A 27 3.12 10.91 10.05
CA CYS A 27 3.82 9.67 9.69
C CYS A 27 2.82 8.55 9.39
N THR A 28 1.82 8.38 10.27
CA THR A 28 0.78 7.36 10.10
C THR A 28 -0.02 7.60 8.81
N ALA A 29 -0.48 8.83 8.58
CA ALA A 29 -1.19 9.21 7.36
C ALA A 29 -0.33 9.02 6.11
N SER A 30 0.96 9.33 6.18
CA SER A 30 1.92 9.11 5.09
C SER A 30 2.05 7.62 4.76
N LEU A 31 2.18 6.75 5.76
CA LEU A 31 2.25 5.30 5.54
C LEU A 31 0.98 4.73 4.89
N PHE A 32 -0.20 5.19 5.32
CA PHE A 32 -1.46 4.81 4.68
C PHE A 32 -1.52 5.24 3.21
N ASN A 33 -1.09 6.47 2.91
CA ASN A 33 -1.02 6.97 1.53
C ASN A 33 -0.03 6.18 0.69
N VAL A 34 1.17 5.89 1.20
CA VAL A 34 2.18 5.08 0.49
C VAL A 34 1.63 3.70 0.15
N ARG A 35 1.06 2.98 1.13
CA ARG A 35 0.51 1.64 0.88
C ARG A 35 -0.62 1.68 -0.16
N SER A 36 -1.51 2.66 -0.05
CA SER A 36 -2.65 2.80 -0.97
C SER A 36 -2.18 3.12 -2.38
N SER A 37 -1.20 4.03 -2.53
CA SER A 37 -0.58 4.34 -3.82
C SER A 37 0.07 3.10 -4.43
N MET A 38 0.88 2.37 -3.66
CA MET A 38 1.56 1.17 -4.16
C MET A 38 0.60 0.10 -4.69
N ILE A 39 -0.53 -0.10 -4.01
CA ILE A 39 -1.56 -1.05 -4.46
C ILE A 39 -2.25 -0.52 -5.73
N GLU A 40 -2.57 0.76 -5.80
CA GLU A 40 -3.23 1.36 -6.96
C GLU A 40 -2.32 1.40 -8.19
N ASP A 41 -1.06 1.77 -8.02
CA ASP A 41 -0.05 1.76 -9.08
C ASP A 41 0.11 0.34 -9.64
N ARG A 42 0.13 -0.67 -8.76
CA ARG A 42 0.26 -2.06 -9.16
C ARG A 42 -1.00 -2.59 -9.85
N LYS A 43 -2.18 -2.13 -9.45
CA LYS A 43 -3.45 -2.40 -10.15
C LYS A 43 -3.43 -1.81 -11.56
N LEU A 44 -3.06 -0.53 -11.69
CA LEU A 44 -2.96 0.15 -12.99
C LEU A 44 -1.95 -0.53 -13.92
N GLN A 45 -0.77 -0.90 -13.40
CA GLN A 45 0.22 -1.67 -14.16
C GLN A 45 -0.37 -2.98 -14.67
N THR A 46 -1.08 -3.72 -13.82
CA THR A 46 -1.72 -4.99 -14.19
C THR A 46 -2.76 -4.78 -15.30
N LYS A 47 -3.60 -3.74 -15.18
CA LYS A 47 -4.60 -3.38 -16.18
C LYS A 47 -3.95 -3.04 -17.53
N HIS A 48 -2.94 -2.17 -17.55
CA HIS A 48 -2.27 -1.77 -18.78
C HIS A 48 -1.52 -2.92 -19.46
N LEU A 49 -0.98 -3.88 -18.70
CA LEU A 49 -0.40 -5.09 -19.27
C LEU A 49 -1.45 -5.96 -19.97
N VAL A 50 -2.64 -6.09 -19.38
CA VAL A 50 -3.76 -6.81 -20.02
C VAL A 50 -4.25 -6.06 -21.26
N GLU A 51 -4.40 -4.73 -21.19
CA GLU A 51 -4.78 -3.91 -22.35
C GLU A 51 -3.77 -4.04 -23.50
N THR A 52 -2.48 -4.03 -23.18
CA THR A 52 -1.40 -4.24 -24.15
C THR A 52 -1.49 -5.64 -24.77
N GLY A 53 -1.69 -6.67 -23.95
CA GLY A 53 -1.88 -8.05 -24.44
C GLY A 53 -3.12 -8.21 -25.32
N SER A 54 -4.23 -7.55 -24.95
CA SER A 54 -5.44 -7.49 -25.77
C SER A 54 -5.20 -6.78 -27.10
N GLY A 55 -4.33 -5.75 -27.14
CA GLY A 55 -3.91 -5.11 -28.37
C GLY A 55 -3.14 -6.05 -29.32
N VAL A 56 -2.31 -6.94 -28.77
CA VAL A 56 -1.64 -8.00 -29.55
C VAL A 56 -2.67 -8.97 -30.14
N ILE A 57 -3.63 -9.41 -29.34
CA ILE A 57 -4.72 -10.28 -29.78
C ILE A 57 -5.52 -9.61 -30.91
N ASP A 58 -5.91 -8.35 -30.74
CA ASP A 58 -6.65 -7.58 -31.74
C ASP A 58 -5.87 -7.42 -33.05
N HIS A 59 -4.55 -7.20 -32.97
CA HIS A 59 -3.70 -7.14 -34.15
C HIS A 59 -3.76 -8.44 -34.98
N PHE A 60 -3.58 -9.60 -34.35
CA PHE A 60 -3.65 -10.89 -35.05
C PHE A 60 -5.05 -11.20 -35.56
N HIS A 61 -6.10 -10.85 -34.79
CA HIS A 61 -7.47 -10.97 -35.25
C HIS A 61 -7.73 -10.12 -36.51
N LYS A 62 -7.20 -8.89 -36.59
CA LYS A 62 -7.29 -8.06 -37.81
C LYS A 62 -6.57 -8.69 -39.00
N LEU A 63 -5.43 -9.34 -38.80
CA LEU A 63 -4.74 -10.08 -39.87
C LEU A 63 -5.58 -11.27 -40.38
N ALA A 64 -6.30 -11.96 -39.48
CA ALA A 64 -7.25 -13.01 -39.87
C ALA A 64 -8.42 -12.45 -40.68
N GLN A 65 -9.02 -11.34 -40.23
CA GLN A 65 -10.11 -10.68 -40.94
C GLN A 65 -9.70 -10.17 -42.33
N ALA A 66 -8.45 -9.74 -42.48
CA ALA A 66 -7.88 -9.33 -43.77
C ALA A 66 -7.49 -10.51 -44.67
N GLY A 67 -7.63 -11.77 -44.22
CA GLY A 67 -7.21 -12.96 -44.95
C GLY A 67 -5.69 -13.11 -45.09
N THR A 68 -4.91 -12.32 -44.37
CA THR A 68 -3.44 -12.42 -44.36
C THR A 68 -2.96 -13.66 -43.60
N LEU A 69 -3.71 -14.04 -42.57
CA LEU A 69 -3.53 -15.29 -41.83
C LEU A 69 -4.86 -16.05 -41.80
N SER A 70 -4.80 -17.37 -41.64
CA SER A 70 -5.99 -18.13 -41.26
C SER A 70 -6.38 -17.76 -39.81
N GLU A 71 -7.65 -17.92 -39.46
CA GLU A 71 -8.14 -17.72 -38.09
C GLU A 71 -7.35 -18.57 -37.07
N ALA A 72 -7.01 -19.80 -37.44
CA ALA A 72 -6.23 -20.70 -36.60
C ALA A 72 -4.78 -20.23 -36.43
N ASP A 73 -4.13 -19.79 -37.51
CA ASP A 73 -2.76 -19.29 -37.46
C ASP A 73 -2.65 -17.97 -36.70
N ALA A 74 -3.64 -17.08 -36.84
CA ALA A 74 -3.71 -15.83 -36.10
C ALA A 74 -3.87 -16.07 -34.59
N ARG A 75 -4.78 -16.96 -34.18
CA ARG A 75 -4.93 -17.34 -32.76
C ARG A 75 -3.64 -17.93 -32.21
N LYS A 76 -3.01 -18.84 -32.95
CA LYS A 76 -1.73 -19.45 -32.56
C LYS A 76 -0.63 -18.39 -32.43
N ALA A 77 -0.51 -17.48 -33.38
CA ALA A 77 0.50 -16.43 -33.36
C ALA A 77 0.28 -15.45 -32.18
N ALA A 78 -0.97 -15.11 -31.86
CA ALA A 78 -1.29 -14.32 -30.68
C ALA A 78 -0.87 -15.01 -29.39
N VAL A 79 -1.24 -16.29 -29.22
CA VAL A 79 -0.87 -17.10 -28.04
C VAL A 79 0.64 -17.18 -27.87
N GLU A 80 1.39 -17.48 -28.94
CA GLU A 80 2.85 -17.57 -28.88
C GLU A 80 3.54 -16.23 -28.65
N THR A 81 2.95 -15.13 -29.12
CA THR A 81 3.45 -13.77 -28.81
C THR A 81 3.26 -13.47 -27.32
N LEU A 82 2.02 -13.63 -26.81
CA LEU A 82 1.71 -13.43 -25.40
C LEU A 82 2.50 -14.38 -24.48
N ARG A 83 2.78 -15.60 -24.94
CA ARG A 83 3.58 -16.59 -24.20
C ARG A 83 4.95 -16.04 -23.84
N ASN A 84 5.55 -15.13 -24.59
CA ASN A 84 6.87 -14.58 -24.27
C ASN A 84 6.81 -13.21 -23.56
N MET A 85 5.61 -12.64 -23.40
CA MET A 85 5.42 -11.44 -22.59
C MET A 85 5.54 -11.78 -21.11
N ARG A 86 6.74 -11.56 -20.57
CA ARG A 86 7.07 -11.66 -19.14
C ARG A 86 7.41 -10.29 -18.59
N TYR A 87 7.09 -10.09 -17.32
CA TYR A 87 7.42 -8.88 -16.59
C TYR A 87 7.67 -9.23 -15.13
N ASP A 88 8.33 -8.33 -14.39
CA ASP A 88 8.66 -8.54 -12.97
C ASP A 88 9.22 -9.94 -12.70
N LYS A 89 10.20 -10.34 -13.53
CA LYS A 89 10.86 -11.66 -13.58
C LYS A 89 9.97 -12.77 -14.11
N THR A 90 9.01 -13.23 -13.30
CA THR A 90 8.26 -14.48 -13.57
C THR A 90 6.77 -14.27 -13.81
N ASN A 91 6.27 -13.03 -13.80
CA ASN A 91 4.85 -12.77 -14.07
C ASN A 91 4.53 -12.90 -15.56
N TYR A 92 3.28 -13.27 -15.85
CA TYR A 92 2.84 -13.73 -17.16
C TYR A 92 1.37 -13.38 -17.38
N LEU A 93 0.99 -13.17 -18.64
CA LEU A 93 -0.41 -13.18 -19.04
C LEU A 93 -0.91 -14.62 -19.17
N PHE A 94 -2.15 -14.84 -18.79
CA PHE A 94 -2.89 -16.08 -19.04
C PHE A 94 -4.13 -15.78 -19.89
N VAL A 95 -4.58 -16.79 -20.61
CA VAL A 95 -5.83 -16.71 -21.38
C VAL A 95 -6.64 -17.97 -21.10
N VAL A 96 -7.94 -17.78 -20.84
CA VAL A 96 -8.93 -18.86 -20.83
C VAL A 96 -10.04 -18.55 -21.81
N ASP A 97 -10.74 -19.56 -22.29
CA ASP A 97 -11.98 -19.33 -23.04
C ASP A 97 -13.18 -19.12 -22.10
N GLN A 98 -14.32 -18.77 -22.67
CA GLN A 98 -15.59 -18.61 -21.93
C GLN A 98 -16.09 -19.88 -21.23
N ARG A 99 -15.52 -21.06 -21.57
CA ARG A 99 -15.81 -22.35 -20.93
C ARG A 99 -14.76 -22.72 -19.89
N SER A 100 -13.94 -21.77 -19.45
CA SER A 100 -12.83 -21.99 -18.52
C SER A 100 -11.75 -22.94 -19.01
N HIS A 101 -11.59 -23.18 -20.31
CA HIS A 101 -10.46 -23.98 -20.80
C HIS A 101 -9.22 -23.10 -20.93
N TYR A 102 -8.07 -23.62 -20.53
CA TYR A 102 -6.81 -22.90 -20.69
C TYR A 102 -6.48 -22.74 -22.17
N VAL A 103 -6.32 -21.49 -22.62
CA VAL A 103 -5.80 -21.16 -23.96
C VAL A 103 -4.31 -20.86 -23.89
N LEU A 104 -3.88 -20.16 -22.83
CA LEU A 104 -2.48 -19.85 -22.56
C LEU A 104 -2.23 -19.91 -21.05
N MET A 105 -1.30 -20.76 -20.62
CA MET A 105 -0.87 -20.88 -19.22
C MET A 105 0.64 -21.12 -19.14
N PRO A 106 1.46 -20.06 -19.24
CA PRO A 106 2.89 -20.24 -19.47
C PRO A 106 3.67 -20.98 -18.37
N PRO A 107 3.35 -20.86 -17.06
CA PRO A 107 4.01 -21.68 -16.04
C PRO A 107 3.63 -23.16 -16.05
N LYS A 108 2.51 -23.52 -16.70
CA LYS A 108 2.02 -24.90 -16.82
C LYS A 108 1.44 -25.15 -18.23
N PRO A 109 2.30 -25.15 -19.27
CA PRO A 109 1.84 -25.31 -20.66
C PRO A 109 1.12 -26.64 -20.91
N ASP A 110 1.43 -27.66 -20.11
CA ASP A 110 0.77 -28.96 -20.08
C ASP A 110 -0.73 -28.89 -19.75
N ARG A 111 -1.22 -27.78 -19.19
CA ARG A 111 -2.64 -27.56 -18.93
C ARG A 111 -3.38 -26.92 -20.09
N GLU A 112 -2.71 -26.40 -21.10
CA GLU A 112 -3.37 -25.75 -22.24
C GLU A 112 -4.27 -26.74 -22.98
N GLY A 113 -5.50 -26.33 -23.28
CA GLY A 113 -6.58 -27.17 -23.82
C GLY A 113 -7.41 -27.93 -22.78
N THR A 114 -7.01 -27.93 -21.50
CA THR A 114 -7.77 -28.62 -20.43
C THR A 114 -8.75 -27.69 -19.71
N ASP A 115 -9.77 -28.29 -19.09
CA ASP A 115 -10.79 -27.56 -18.33
C ASP A 115 -10.24 -27.06 -16.97
N ALA A 116 -10.43 -25.77 -16.71
CA ALA A 116 -10.07 -25.10 -15.46
C ALA A 116 -11.28 -24.74 -14.58
N SER A 117 -12.50 -25.11 -14.98
CA SER A 117 -13.75 -24.78 -14.26
C SER A 117 -13.76 -25.27 -12.80
N GLY A 118 -13.09 -26.40 -12.54
CA GLY A 118 -12.95 -26.98 -11.21
C GLY A 118 -11.87 -26.32 -10.33
N LEU A 119 -11.09 -25.37 -10.86
CA LEU A 119 -10.02 -24.74 -10.08
C LEU A 119 -10.58 -23.79 -9.02
N LYS A 120 -10.35 -24.15 -7.76
CA LYS A 120 -10.66 -23.32 -6.60
C LYS A 120 -9.41 -22.83 -5.92
N ASP A 121 -9.50 -21.63 -5.34
CA ASP A 121 -8.46 -21.10 -4.48
C ASP A 121 -8.47 -21.78 -3.09
N ALA A 122 -7.49 -21.46 -2.26
CA ALA A 122 -7.37 -22.02 -0.90
C ALA A 122 -8.57 -21.73 0.03
N LYS A 123 -9.45 -20.79 -0.35
CA LYS A 123 -10.66 -20.40 0.37
C LYS A 123 -11.95 -20.89 -0.31
N GLY A 124 -11.84 -21.69 -1.37
CA GLY A 124 -12.96 -22.27 -2.10
C GLY A 124 -13.56 -21.38 -3.20
N LYS A 125 -12.96 -20.21 -3.50
CA LYS A 125 -13.40 -19.31 -4.58
C LYS A 125 -13.08 -19.94 -5.93
N SER A 126 -14.08 -20.02 -6.83
CA SER A 126 -13.91 -20.53 -8.19
C SER A 126 -13.22 -19.49 -9.07
N ILE A 127 -11.89 -19.61 -9.23
CA ILE A 127 -11.05 -18.53 -9.77
C ILE A 127 -11.49 -18.09 -11.18
N PHE A 128 -11.62 -19.03 -12.11
CA PHE A 128 -11.96 -18.68 -13.50
C PHE A 128 -13.43 -18.29 -13.68
N ALA A 129 -14.34 -18.81 -12.87
CA ALA A 129 -15.73 -18.36 -12.91
C ALA A 129 -15.85 -16.86 -12.55
N GLU A 130 -15.15 -16.43 -11.50
CA GLU A 130 -15.11 -15.02 -11.08
C GLU A 130 -14.41 -14.12 -12.11
N LEU A 131 -13.27 -14.57 -12.65
CA LEU A 131 -12.53 -13.83 -13.68
C LEU A 131 -13.35 -13.67 -14.97
N ILE A 132 -14.00 -14.74 -15.44
CA ILE A 132 -14.85 -14.72 -16.63
C ILE A 132 -16.06 -13.82 -16.40
N GLY A 133 -16.75 -13.94 -15.26
CA GLY A 133 -17.88 -13.08 -14.91
C GLY A 133 -17.49 -11.60 -14.89
N THR A 134 -16.34 -11.29 -14.28
CA THR A 134 -15.79 -9.93 -14.22
C THR A 134 -15.38 -9.41 -15.60
N ALA A 135 -14.73 -10.24 -16.42
CA ALA A 135 -14.36 -9.90 -17.78
C ALA A 135 -15.58 -9.60 -18.66
N ASN A 136 -16.65 -10.37 -18.52
CA ASN A 136 -17.90 -10.19 -19.25
C ASN A 136 -18.68 -8.94 -18.80
N ALA A 137 -18.43 -8.43 -17.59
CA ALA A 137 -19.01 -7.19 -17.08
C ALA A 137 -18.26 -5.91 -17.52
N GLY A 138 -17.30 -6.02 -18.45
CA GLY A 138 -16.48 -4.89 -18.94
C GLY A 138 -15.05 -4.88 -18.42
N GLY A 139 -14.63 -5.93 -17.70
CA GLY A 139 -13.30 -6.06 -17.14
C GLY A 139 -13.18 -5.50 -15.73
N GLY A 140 -12.24 -6.05 -14.96
CA GLY A 140 -12.12 -5.70 -13.55
C GLY A 140 -11.13 -6.57 -12.80
N PHE A 141 -11.03 -6.29 -11.50
CA PHE A 141 -10.10 -6.96 -10.59
C PHE A 141 -10.79 -8.08 -9.81
N VAL A 142 -10.09 -9.19 -9.64
CA VAL A 142 -10.49 -10.33 -8.80
C VAL A 142 -9.33 -10.71 -7.89
N ASP A 143 -9.57 -10.71 -6.57
CA ASP A 143 -8.64 -11.23 -5.58
C ASP A 143 -8.84 -12.75 -5.40
N TYR A 144 -7.78 -13.51 -5.19
CA TYR A 144 -7.85 -14.94 -4.85
C TYR A 144 -6.51 -15.41 -4.29
N TRP A 145 -6.46 -16.64 -3.78
CA TRP A 145 -5.25 -17.24 -3.21
C TRP A 145 -4.61 -18.25 -4.17
N PHE A 146 -3.40 -17.97 -4.65
CA PHE A 146 -2.75 -18.82 -5.63
C PHE A 146 -1.24 -18.91 -5.37
N PRO A 147 -0.60 -20.07 -5.59
CA PRO A 147 0.84 -20.17 -5.43
C PRO A 147 1.60 -19.42 -6.52
N LYS A 148 2.76 -18.89 -6.18
CA LYS A 148 3.70 -18.33 -7.15
C LYS A 148 4.25 -19.42 -8.08
N PRO A 149 4.71 -19.08 -9.29
CA PRO A 149 5.39 -20.04 -10.16
C PRO A 149 6.55 -20.73 -9.43
N GLY A 150 6.53 -22.07 -9.37
CA GLY A 150 7.54 -22.87 -8.67
C GLY A 150 7.29 -23.07 -7.17
N GLU A 151 6.26 -22.48 -6.60
CA GLU A 151 5.87 -22.62 -5.19
C GLU A 151 4.58 -23.44 -5.05
N THR A 152 4.30 -23.93 -3.84
CA THR A 152 3.08 -24.68 -3.50
C THR A 152 2.18 -23.94 -2.53
N GLU A 153 2.74 -23.05 -1.71
CA GLU A 153 2.00 -22.27 -0.73
C GLU A 153 1.17 -21.18 -1.42
N PRO A 154 -0.16 -21.14 -1.22
CA PRO A 154 -1.00 -20.10 -1.79
C PRO A 154 -0.69 -18.72 -1.18
N GLN A 155 -0.50 -17.73 -2.04
CA GLN A 155 -0.32 -16.33 -1.65
C GLN A 155 -1.49 -15.47 -2.15
N PRO A 156 -1.82 -14.36 -1.47
CA PRO A 156 -2.85 -13.44 -1.94
C PRO A 156 -2.44 -12.83 -3.28
N LYS A 157 -3.29 -13.01 -4.29
CA LYS A 157 -3.08 -12.52 -5.64
C LYS A 157 -4.26 -11.64 -6.05
N LEU A 158 -3.97 -10.55 -6.75
CA LEU A 158 -4.96 -9.68 -7.35
C LEU A 158 -4.74 -9.67 -8.87
N SER A 159 -5.73 -10.14 -9.62
CA SER A 159 -5.67 -10.13 -11.09
C SER A 159 -6.64 -9.14 -11.68
N TYR A 160 -6.24 -8.52 -12.79
CA TYR A 160 -7.17 -7.87 -13.71
C TYR A 160 -7.49 -8.85 -14.85
N ALA A 161 -8.74 -8.90 -15.27
CA ALA A 161 -9.17 -9.65 -16.44
C ALA A 161 -10.11 -8.82 -17.32
N THR A 162 -10.02 -9.04 -18.62
CA THR A 162 -10.94 -8.47 -19.61
C THR A 162 -11.27 -9.47 -20.71
N GLY A 163 -12.43 -9.31 -21.34
CA GLY A 163 -12.88 -10.16 -22.43
C GLY A 163 -12.42 -9.65 -23.79
N PHE A 164 -12.05 -10.58 -24.67
CA PHE A 164 -11.91 -10.35 -26.10
C PHE A 164 -12.98 -11.17 -26.85
N ALA A 165 -14.10 -10.51 -27.13
CA ALA A 165 -15.32 -11.15 -27.65
C ALA A 165 -15.14 -11.94 -28.95
N PRO A 166 -14.37 -11.48 -29.97
CA PRO A 166 -14.29 -12.20 -31.25
C PRO A 166 -13.79 -13.64 -31.13
N TRP A 167 -12.92 -13.89 -30.15
CA TRP A 167 -12.38 -15.23 -29.90
C TRP A 167 -12.97 -15.92 -28.68
N GLY A 168 -13.87 -15.25 -27.95
CA GLY A 168 -14.39 -15.75 -26.68
C GLY A 168 -13.29 -15.96 -25.65
N TRP A 169 -12.26 -15.12 -25.66
CA TRP A 169 -11.11 -15.22 -24.77
C TRP A 169 -11.27 -14.26 -23.59
N VAL A 170 -10.81 -14.70 -22.43
CA VAL A 170 -10.62 -13.87 -21.24
C VAL A 170 -9.14 -13.82 -20.97
N VAL A 171 -8.59 -12.61 -21.05
CA VAL A 171 -7.17 -12.32 -20.90
C VAL A 171 -6.98 -11.73 -19.52
N GLY A 172 -6.01 -12.25 -18.78
CA GLY A 172 -5.73 -11.73 -17.46
C GLY A 172 -4.25 -11.81 -17.10
N THR A 173 -3.91 -11.02 -16.11
CA THR A 173 -2.64 -11.14 -15.40
C THR A 173 -2.85 -10.73 -13.96
N GLY A 174 -1.87 -10.96 -13.09
CA GLY A 174 -2.00 -10.54 -11.70
C GLY A 174 -0.68 -10.33 -10.99
N ILE A 175 -0.81 -9.77 -9.81
CA ILE A 175 0.27 -9.40 -8.92
C ILE A 175 0.02 -10.05 -7.56
N TYR A 176 1.09 -10.48 -6.90
CA TYR A 176 0.97 -11.01 -5.56
C TYR A 176 1.06 -9.86 -4.55
N VAL A 177 0.09 -9.80 -3.65
CA VAL A 177 -0.04 -8.72 -2.67
C VAL A 177 1.09 -8.77 -1.63
N ASP A 178 1.63 -9.97 -1.35
CA ASP A 178 2.76 -10.13 -0.44
C ASP A 178 4.03 -9.41 -0.93
N ASP A 179 4.22 -9.30 -2.25
CA ASP A 179 5.34 -8.55 -2.83
C ASP A 179 5.19 -7.05 -2.57
N VAL A 180 3.97 -6.52 -2.71
CA VAL A 180 3.64 -5.13 -2.36
C VAL A 180 3.82 -4.89 -0.87
N ASP A 181 3.35 -5.81 -0.03
CA ASP A 181 3.50 -5.69 1.42
C ASP A 181 4.98 -5.78 1.85
N ARG A 182 5.81 -6.57 1.15
CA ARG A 182 7.26 -6.65 1.39
C ARG A 182 7.95 -5.32 1.11
N GLU A 183 7.65 -4.72 -0.03
CA GLU A 183 8.20 -3.43 -0.43
C GLU A 183 7.70 -2.31 0.49
N PHE A 184 6.41 -2.33 0.85
CA PHE A 184 5.83 -1.41 1.82
C PHE A 184 6.51 -1.51 3.19
N ARG A 185 6.77 -2.71 3.71
CA ARG A 185 7.48 -2.90 5.00
C ARG A 185 8.85 -2.25 5.01
N SER A 186 9.60 -2.35 3.91
CA SER A 186 10.92 -1.71 3.79
C SER A 186 10.81 -0.18 3.93
N THR A 187 9.89 0.43 3.20
CA THR A 187 9.61 1.88 3.28
C THR A 187 9.09 2.29 4.65
N ALA A 188 8.22 1.47 5.25
CA ALA A 188 7.66 1.73 6.57
C ALA A 188 8.72 1.69 7.68
N MET A 189 9.67 0.75 7.61
CA MET A 189 10.79 0.69 8.56
C MET A 189 11.71 1.92 8.44
N LEU A 190 12.00 2.37 7.22
CA LEU A 190 12.82 3.56 7.00
C LEU A 190 12.14 4.82 7.55
N LEU A 191 10.89 5.09 7.14
CA LEU A 191 10.14 6.27 7.57
C LEU A 191 9.83 6.23 9.07
N GLY A 192 9.49 5.06 9.61
CA GLY A 192 9.29 4.85 11.03
C GLY A 192 10.56 5.10 11.84
N GLY A 193 11.72 4.62 11.36
CA GLY A 193 13.02 4.85 11.98
C GLY A 193 13.40 6.34 12.04
N ILE A 194 13.25 7.05 10.91
CA ILE A 194 13.50 8.50 10.84
C ILE A 194 12.56 9.24 11.82
N SER A 195 11.28 8.87 11.84
CA SER A 195 10.29 9.48 12.73
C SER A 195 10.62 9.22 14.20
N ALA A 196 11.05 8.02 14.56
CA ALA A 196 11.45 7.66 15.92
C ALA A 196 12.65 8.49 16.39
N VAL A 197 13.67 8.67 15.54
CA VAL A 197 14.84 9.52 15.85
C VAL A 197 14.40 10.97 16.06
N MET A 198 13.53 11.50 15.20
CA MET A 198 12.99 12.86 15.36
C MET A 198 12.20 13.04 16.65
N LEU A 199 11.35 12.07 17.01
CA LEU A 199 10.59 12.09 18.26
C LEU A 199 11.51 12.12 19.48
N ILE A 200 12.59 11.33 19.48
CA ILE A 200 13.59 11.32 20.55
C ILE A 200 14.29 12.68 20.64
N ILE A 201 14.75 13.24 19.52
CA ILE A 201 15.45 14.54 19.50
C ILE A 201 14.54 15.66 20.00
N LEU A 202 13.31 15.74 19.49
CA LEU A 202 12.34 16.77 19.90
C LEU A 202 11.91 16.61 21.37
N GLY A 203 11.74 15.37 21.82
CA GLY A 203 11.45 15.06 23.22
C GLY A 203 12.57 15.50 24.15
N LEU A 204 13.83 15.16 23.82
CA LEU A 204 15.01 15.54 24.61
C LEU A 204 15.24 17.05 24.63
N LEU A 205 15.13 17.72 23.48
CA LEU A 205 15.26 19.18 23.38
C LEU A 205 14.15 19.89 24.16
N GLY A 206 12.91 19.45 23.99
CA GLY A 206 11.76 19.99 24.72
C GLY A 206 11.90 19.83 26.23
N TRP A 207 12.36 18.66 26.68
CA TRP A 207 12.66 18.42 28.09
C TRP A 207 13.78 19.32 28.60
N ARG A 208 14.91 19.39 27.88
CA ARG A 208 16.07 20.22 28.26
C ARG A 208 15.71 21.71 28.38
N ILE A 209 14.94 22.24 27.43
CA ILE A 209 14.46 23.62 27.44
C ILE A 209 13.51 23.83 28.63
N SER A 210 12.58 22.91 28.86
CA SER A 210 11.65 23.00 29.99
C SER A 210 12.38 23.10 31.33
N VAL A 211 13.40 22.26 31.54
CA VAL A 211 14.26 22.30 32.74
C VAL A 211 15.04 23.61 32.82
N SER A 212 15.68 24.05 31.74
CA SER A 212 16.46 25.29 31.70
C SER A 212 15.64 26.53 32.06
N VAL A 213 14.39 26.61 31.59
CA VAL A 213 13.49 27.73 31.89
C VAL A 213 13.09 27.71 33.36
N THR A 214 12.80 26.53 33.93
CA THR A 214 12.47 26.44 35.37
C THR A 214 13.63 26.78 36.29
N THR A 215 14.87 26.47 35.90
CA THR A 215 16.06 26.78 36.70
C THR A 215 16.45 28.25 36.61
N GLN A 216 16.34 28.88 35.42
CA GLN A 216 16.65 30.31 35.24
C GLN A 216 15.65 31.24 35.94
N LEU A 217 14.40 30.82 36.10
CA LEU A 217 13.37 31.60 36.79
C LEU A 217 13.44 31.48 38.33
N GLY A 218 14.43 30.77 38.87
CA GLY A 218 14.69 30.71 40.32
C GLY A 218 13.77 29.77 41.12
N GLY A 219 13.18 28.76 40.47
CA GLY A 219 12.14 27.91 41.06
C GLY A 219 10.72 28.42 40.76
N GLU A 220 9.69 27.67 41.13
CA GLU A 220 8.30 28.06 40.83
C GLU A 220 7.99 29.46 41.40
N PRO A 221 7.43 30.40 40.62
CA PRO A 221 6.98 31.72 41.09
C PRO A 221 6.17 31.72 42.40
N GLY A 222 5.47 30.62 42.70
CA GLY A 222 4.80 30.40 43.99
C GLY A 222 5.76 30.35 45.18
N GLN A 223 6.97 29.79 45.00
CA GLN A 223 8.00 29.76 46.03
C GLN A 223 8.61 31.16 46.25
N ALA A 224 8.93 31.90 45.18
CA ALA A 224 9.47 33.26 45.30
C ALA A 224 8.48 34.22 46.00
N THR A 225 7.19 34.14 45.67
CA THR A 225 6.14 34.93 46.32
C THR A 225 5.89 34.52 47.77
N SER A 226 5.95 33.22 48.08
CA SER A 226 5.84 32.74 49.47
C SER A 226 7.00 33.23 50.35
N VAL A 227 8.23 33.26 49.84
CA VAL A 227 9.40 33.78 50.55
C VAL A 227 9.29 35.30 50.77
N MET A 228 8.79 36.06 49.79
CA MET A 228 8.55 37.49 49.93
C MET A 228 7.43 37.80 50.95
N GLN A 229 6.33 37.04 50.96
CA GLN A 229 5.26 37.21 51.95
C GLN A 229 5.69 36.82 53.37
N GLN A 230 6.52 35.79 53.51
CA GLN A 230 7.06 35.36 54.80
C GLN A 230 8.08 36.36 55.37
N SER A 231 8.81 37.05 54.49
CA SER A 231 9.73 38.15 54.85
C SER A 231 8.98 39.44 55.21
N GLY A 232 7.84 39.72 54.57
CA GLY A 232 6.99 40.88 54.88
C GLY A 232 6.27 40.81 56.23
N ARG A 233 6.00 39.60 56.75
CA ARG A 233 5.38 39.38 58.07
C ARG A 233 6.35 39.47 59.26
N ARG A 234 7.67 39.60 59.03
CA ARG A 234 8.71 39.61 60.08
C ARG A 234 9.28 41.00 60.43
N ARG A 235 8.58 42.11 60.14
CA ARG A 235 8.94 43.41 60.74
C ARG A 235 8.24 43.57 62.09
N PRO A 236 8.93 43.56 63.24
CA PRO A 236 8.32 43.91 64.50
C PRO A 236 8.16 45.43 64.57
N HIS A 237 6.96 45.87 64.97
CA HIS A 237 6.76 47.21 65.52
C HIS A 237 7.61 47.37 66.79
N GLY A 238 8.64 48.21 66.73
CA GLY A 238 9.38 48.68 67.89
C GLY A 238 10.34 49.78 67.44
N GLY A 239 10.34 50.99 68.00
CA GLY A 239 9.58 51.56 69.09
C GLY A 239 9.67 53.08 69.00
N ARG A 240 8.76 53.76 69.69
CA ARG A 240 8.78 55.21 69.92
C ARG A 240 10.00 55.57 70.78
N GLY A 241 10.60 56.72 70.47
CA GLY A 241 11.56 57.44 71.30
C GLY A 241 11.70 58.84 70.75
#